data_AF-A0A2I0KIJ2-F1
#
_entry.id   AF-A0A2I0KIJ2-F1
#
_cell.length_a   1.000
_cell.length_b   1.000
_cell.length_c   1.000
_cell.angle_alpha   90.00
_cell.angle_beta   90.00
_cell.angle_gamma   90.00
#
_symmetry.space_group_name_H-M   'P 1'
#
loop_
_entity.id
_entity.type
_entity.pdbx_description
1 polymer ?
#
loop_
_entity_poly.entity_id
_entity_poly.type
_entity_poly.pdbx_seq_one_letter_code
_entity_poly.pdbx_strand_id
1 'polypeptide(L)'
;MAASWNSTPLEITYQVLGWTAFVSWSISFYPQVILNFRRKRVVGLNFDFVLLNLTKHSSYLIYNATLYFSAAVQKQYYEKYGYGQMIPVAANDVAFSIHAVLLTAITLFQIMIYDRGTQKISKVAIGIVSAVWLGAAVCFFVALPSHSWLWLISIFNAIQVFMTVIKYIPQACMNFARKSTDGFSIGNILLDFLGGCANYGQMVVQSIDQNSWVNFYGNIGKTLLSLVRA
;
A
#
# COMPACT_ATOMS: atom_id res chain seq x y z
N MET A 1 -15.84 -17.31 -19.84
CA MET A 1 -16.41 -16.25 -18.98
C MET A 1 -15.46 -16.05 -17.81
N ALA A 2 -15.17 -14.81 -17.43
CA ALA A 2 -14.44 -14.55 -16.19
C ALA A 2 -15.29 -15.02 -15.00
N ALA A 3 -14.65 -15.50 -13.94
CA ALA A 3 -15.35 -15.93 -12.74
C ALA A 3 -16.19 -14.80 -12.13
N SER A 4 -17.43 -15.12 -11.78
CA SER A 4 -18.39 -14.23 -11.12
C SER A 4 -18.74 -14.76 -9.73
N TRP A 5 -19.34 -13.91 -8.90
CA TRP A 5 -19.75 -14.28 -7.54
C TRP A 5 -20.76 -15.42 -7.56
N ASN A 6 -20.57 -16.41 -6.68
CA ASN A 6 -21.51 -17.51 -6.50
C ASN A 6 -22.62 -17.13 -5.50
N SER A 7 -22.34 -16.22 -4.57
CA SER A 7 -23.25 -15.80 -3.50
C SER A 7 -23.33 -14.28 -3.37
N THR A 8 -24.49 -13.70 -3.62
CA THR A 8 -24.74 -12.26 -3.46
C THR A 8 -24.48 -11.76 -2.03
N PRO A 9 -24.86 -12.48 -0.94
CA PRO A 9 -24.47 -12.08 0.41
C PRO A 9 -22.95 -12.00 0.63
N LEU A 10 -22.17 -12.90 0.04
CA LEU A 10 -20.71 -12.88 0.15
C LEU A 10 -20.13 -11.71 -0.65
N GLU A 11 -20.65 -11.42 -1.84
CA GLU A 11 -20.27 -10.25 -2.61
C GLU A 11 -20.50 -8.94 -1.84
N ILE A 12 -21.68 -8.78 -1.22
CA ILE A 12 -21.99 -7.60 -0.41
C ILE A 12 -21.04 -7.52 0.79
N THR A 13 -20.82 -8.63 1.49
CA THR A 13 -19.91 -8.68 2.64
C THR A 13 -18.48 -8.30 2.23
N TYR A 14 -18.01 -8.79 1.09
CA TYR A 14 -16.71 -8.44 0.51
C TYR A 14 -16.58 -6.94 0.26
N GLN A 15 -17.60 -6.32 -0.35
CA GLN A 15 -17.60 -4.87 -0.61
C GLN A 15 -17.60 -4.08 0.71
N VAL A 16 -18.45 -4.44 1.68
CA VAL A 16 -18.53 -3.76 2.98
C VAL A 16 -17.19 -3.82 3.71
N LEU A 17 -16.55 -4.99 3.77
CA LEU A 17 -15.25 -5.15 4.42
C LEU A 17 -14.16 -4.33 3.71
N GLY A 18 -14.14 -4.35 2.37
CA GLY A 18 -13.18 -3.59 1.58
C GLY A 18 -13.31 -2.08 1.75
N TRP A 19 -14.53 -1.55 1.74
CA TRP A 19 -14.79 -0.12 1.96
C TRP A 19 -14.56 0.30 3.41
N THR A 20 -14.84 -0.59 4.38
CA THR A 20 -14.47 -0.36 5.78
C THR A 20 -12.96 -0.21 5.91
N ALA A 21 -12.18 -1.12 5.32
CA ALA A 21 -10.72 -1.02 5.31
C ALA A 21 -10.22 0.27 4.67
N PHE A 22 -10.81 0.66 3.52
CA PHE A 22 -10.51 1.93 2.86
C PHE A 22 -10.76 3.13 3.79
N VAL A 23 -11.93 3.21 4.42
CA VAL A 23 -12.29 4.36 5.29
C VAL A 23 -11.36 4.42 6.49
N SER A 24 -11.15 3.30 7.19
CA SER A 24 -10.31 3.24 8.39
C SER A 24 -8.88 3.64 8.10
N TRP A 25 -8.27 3.08 7.05
CA TRP A 25 -6.93 3.48 6.67
C TRP A 25 -6.86 4.90 6.10
N SER A 26 -7.88 5.39 5.39
CA SER A 26 -7.87 6.76 4.86
C SER A 26 -7.90 7.79 5.98
N ILE A 27 -8.76 7.60 6.99
CA ILE A 27 -8.85 8.48 8.16
C ILE A 27 -7.50 8.56 8.88
N SER A 28 -6.72 7.47 8.92
CA SER A 28 -5.42 7.45 9.62
C SER A 28 -4.39 8.42 9.01
N PHE A 29 -4.51 8.83 7.74
CA PHE A 29 -3.57 9.80 7.14
C PHE A 29 -3.81 11.25 7.60
N TYR A 30 -5.06 11.63 7.88
CA TYR A 30 -5.45 13.03 8.11
C TYR A 30 -4.84 13.67 9.37
N PRO A 31 -4.75 13.00 10.54
CA PRO A 31 -4.21 13.60 11.75
C PRO A 31 -2.82 14.21 11.54
N GLN A 32 -1.93 13.54 10.80
CA GLN A 32 -0.59 14.06 10.53
C GLN A 32 -0.62 15.30 9.64
N VAL A 33 -1.41 15.26 8.56
CA VAL A 33 -1.55 16.40 7.63
C VAL A 33 -2.11 17.62 8.35
N ILE A 34 -3.12 17.42 9.19
CA ILE A 34 -3.75 18.49 9.98
C ILE A 34 -2.78 19.03 11.03
N LEU A 35 -2.05 18.15 11.73
CA LEU A 35 -1.07 18.56 12.74
C LEU A 35 0.03 19.43 12.16
N ASN A 36 0.61 19.01 11.02
CA ASN A 36 1.62 19.77 10.28
C ASN A 36 1.06 21.14 9.86
N PHE A 37 -0.17 21.18 9.35
CA PHE A 37 -0.83 22.42 8.93
C PHE A 37 -1.09 23.38 10.11
N ARG A 38 -1.56 22.87 11.25
CA ARG A 38 -1.84 23.68 12.45
C ARG A 38 -0.58 24.22 13.10
N ARG A 39 0.48 23.41 13.20
CA ARG A 39 1.75 23.80 13.84
C ARG A 39 2.67 24.61 12.93
N LYS A 40 2.42 24.58 11.61
CA LYS A 40 3.32 25.14 10.58
C LYS A 40 4.77 24.66 10.72
N ARG A 41 4.92 23.46 11.27
CA ARG A 41 6.20 22.83 11.65
C ARG A 41 6.04 21.33 11.50
N VAL A 42 7.04 20.69 10.89
CA VAL A 42 7.07 19.23 10.67
C VAL A 42 8.04 18.52 11.61
N VAL A 43 8.53 19.23 12.63
CA VAL A 43 9.48 18.68 13.60
C VAL A 43 8.82 17.56 14.43
N GLY A 44 9.46 16.40 14.40
CA GLY A 44 9.04 15.16 15.04
C GLY A 44 8.48 14.09 14.10
N LEU A 45 8.20 14.44 12.85
CA LEU A 45 7.92 13.49 11.78
C LEU A 45 9.24 13.10 11.11
N ASN A 46 9.56 11.80 11.02
CA ASN A 46 10.77 11.37 10.32
C ASN A 46 10.56 11.49 8.79
N PHE A 47 11.40 12.26 8.10
CA PHE A 47 11.25 12.49 6.66
C PHE A 47 11.56 11.24 5.82
N ASP A 48 12.43 10.35 6.32
CA ASP A 48 12.72 9.07 5.69
C ASP A 48 11.47 8.18 5.70
N PHE A 49 10.73 8.17 6.81
CA PHE A 49 9.45 7.46 6.90
C PHE A 49 8.47 7.93 5.82
N VAL A 50 8.35 9.24 5.61
CA VAL A 50 7.42 9.78 4.59
C VAL A 50 7.90 9.44 3.17
N LEU A 51 9.21 9.56 2.89
CA LEU A 51 9.77 9.22 1.59
C LEU A 51 9.61 7.73 1.25
N LEU A 52 9.89 6.84 2.20
CA LEU A 52 9.70 5.39 2.05
C LEU A 52 8.21 5.03 1.88
N ASN A 53 7.31 5.72 2.60
CA ASN A 53 5.87 5.56 2.41
C ASN A 53 5.42 5.96 1.01
N LEU A 54 5.97 7.03 0.43
CA LEU A 54 5.60 7.43 -0.92
C LEU A 54 5.94 6.31 -1.91
N THR A 55 7.16 5.76 -1.85
CA THR A 55 7.57 4.63 -2.69
C THR A 55 6.68 3.41 -2.46
N LYS A 56 6.36 3.07 -1.20
CA LYS A 56 5.43 1.99 -0.86
C LYS A 56 4.07 2.18 -1.54
N HIS A 57 3.46 3.35 -1.36
CA HIS A 57 2.10 3.62 -1.83
C HIS A 57 2.03 3.74 -3.35
N SER A 58 3.05 4.31 -4.00
CA SER A 58 3.14 4.38 -5.45
C SER A 58 3.28 2.99 -6.07
N SER A 59 4.13 2.12 -5.54
CA SER A 59 4.25 0.73 -6.03
C SER A 59 2.97 -0.07 -5.82
N TYR A 60 2.27 0.15 -4.70
CA TYR A 60 0.97 -0.49 -4.45
C TYR A 60 -0.10 0.00 -5.43
N LEU A 61 -0.12 1.30 -5.74
CA LEU A 61 -1.01 1.88 -6.74
C LEU A 61 -0.73 1.33 -8.14
N ILE A 62 0.54 1.25 -8.56
CA ILE A 62 0.92 0.69 -9.86
C ILE A 62 0.40 -0.75 -9.98
N TYR A 63 0.61 -1.59 -8.96
CA TYR A 63 0.10 -2.96 -8.96
C TYR A 63 -1.43 -3.01 -9.04
N ASN A 64 -2.13 -2.32 -8.14
CA ASN A 64 -3.59 -2.36 -8.07
C ASN A 64 -4.24 -1.78 -9.33
N ALA A 65 -3.84 -0.59 -9.76
CA ALA A 65 -4.42 0.05 -10.94
C ALA A 65 -4.15 -0.76 -12.21
N THR A 66 -2.93 -1.29 -12.38
CA THR A 66 -2.60 -2.06 -13.58
C THR A 66 -3.36 -3.39 -13.62
N LEU A 67 -3.41 -4.13 -12.50
CA LEU A 67 -4.15 -5.40 -12.44
C LEU A 67 -5.68 -5.20 -12.54
N TYR A 68 -6.19 -4.08 -12.04
CA TYR A 68 -7.62 -3.76 -12.08
C TYR A 68 -8.09 -3.25 -13.46
N PHE A 69 -7.31 -2.44 -14.18
CA PHE A 69 -7.74 -1.83 -15.44
C PHE A 69 -7.18 -2.51 -16.70
N SER A 70 -6.01 -3.15 -16.65
CA SER A 70 -5.37 -3.67 -17.86
C SER A 70 -5.85 -5.08 -18.21
N ALA A 71 -6.64 -5.19 -19.28
CA ALA A 71 -7.09 -6.46 -19.83
C ALA A 71 -5.92 -7.40 -20.20
N ALA A 72 -4.78 -6.85 -20.65
CA ALA A 72 -3.59 -7.64 -20.98
C ALA A 72 -3.01 -8.32 -19.74
N VAL A 73 -2.97 -7.62 -18.61
CA VAL A 73 -2.44 -8.17 -17.35
C VAL A 73 -3.43 -9.14 -16.72
N GLN A 74 -4.73 -8.84 -16.79
CA GLN A 74 -5.79 -9.75 -16.35
C GLN A 74 -5.76 -11.06 -17.13
N LYS A 75 -5.56 -11.00 -18.46
CA LYS A 75 -5.40 -12.19 -19.29
C LYS A 75 -4.22 -13.06 -18.82
N GLN A 76 -3.05 -12.46 -18.60
CA GLN A 76 -1.89 -13.18 -18.07
C GLN A 76 -2.14 -13.76 -16.68
N TYR A 77 -2.91 -13.07 -15.84
CA TYR A 77 -3.32 -13.59 -14.54
C TYR A 77 -4.17 -14.85 -14.69
N TYR A 78 -5.17 -14.84 -15.57
CA TYR A 78 -6.01 -16.01 -15.83
C TYR A 78 -5.24 -17.15 -16.49
N GLU A 79 -4.27 -16.87 -17.36
CA GLU A 79 -3.38 -17.89 -17.93
C GLU A 79 -2.54 -18.57 -16.86
N LYS A 80 -2.08 -17.81 -15.84
CA LYS A 80 -1.25 -18.33 -14.75
C LYS A 80 -2.04 -19.06 -13.67
N TYR A 81 -3.20 -18.54 -13.28
CA TYR A 81 -3.95 -18.99 -12.11
C TYR A 81 -5.29 -19.67 -12.44
N GLY A 82 -5.72 -19.62 -13.71
CA GLY A 82 -6.95 -20.22 -14.20
C GLY A 82 -8.07 -19.20 -14.41
N TYR A 83 -8.87 -19.40 -15.46
CA TYR A 83 -10.01 -18.55 -15.83
C TYR A 83 -11.20 -18.62 -14.86
N GLY A 84 -11.24 -19.66 -14.01
CA GLY A 84 -12.22 -19.79 -12.92
C GLY A 84 -11.89 -18.97 -11.66
N GLN A 85 -10.77 -18.24 -11.66
CA GLN A 85 -10.36 -17.39 -10.54
C GLN A 85 -10.81 -15.95 -10.77
N MET A 86 -11.10 -15.22 -9.69
CA MET A 86 -11.35 -13.78 -9.77
C MET A 86 -10.03 -13.01 -9.66
N ILE A 87 -10.03 -11.79 -10.18
CA ILE A 87 -8.92 -10.86 -9.97
C ILE A 87 -8.87 -10.50 -8.48
N PRO A 88 -7.70 -10.60 -7.82
CA PRO A 88 -7.56 -10.44 -6.37
C PRO A 88 -7.38 -8.95 -5.97
N VAL A 89 -7.91 -8.04 -6.78
CA VAL A 89 -7.86 -6.58 -6.58
C VAL A 89 -9.25 -6.01 -6.81
N ALA A 90 -9.75 -5.27 -5.83
CA ALA A 90 -11.04 -4.60 -5.90
C ALA A 90 -10.91 -3.09 -6.04
N ALA A 91 -12.05 -2.43 -6.32
CA ALA A 91 -12.11 -0.98 -6.49
C ALA A 91 -11.64 -0.22 -5.24
N ASN A 92 -11.92 -0.74 -4.04
CA ASN A 92 -11.47 -0.15 -2.78
C ASN A 92 -9.95 -0.18 -2.63
N ASP A 93 -9.25 -1.20 -3.17
CA ASP A 93 -7.79 -1.29 -3.15
C ASP A 93 -7.15 -0.19 -4.02
N VAL A 94 -7.74 0.04 -5.20
CA VAL A 94 -7.33 1.12 -6.11
C VAL A 94 -7.60 2.47 -5.46
N ALA A 95 -8.82 2.72 -4.97
CA ALA A 95 -9.19 3.96 -4.30
C ALA A 95 -8.27 4.27 -3.10
N PHE A 96 -7.99 3.26 -2.26
CA PHE A 96 -7.09 3.41 -1.12
C PHE A 96 -5.67 3.78 -1.57
N SER A 97 -5.13 3.08 -2.56
CA SER A 97 -3.77 3.33 -3.03
C SER A 97 -3.60 4.72 -3.65
N ILE A 98 -4.59 5.20 -4.42
CA ILE A 98 -4.62 6.59 -4.92
C ILE A 98 -4.62 7.57 -3.75
N HIS A 99 -5.55 7.39 -2.81
CA HIS A 99 -5.69 8.28 -1.66
C HIS A 99 -4.39 8.35 -0.84
N ALA A 100 -3.78 7.21 -0.56
CA ALA A 100 -2.54 7.14 0.21
C ALA A 100 -1.36 7.83 -0.49
N VAL A 101 -1.23 7.71 -1.82
CA VAL A 101 -0.21 8.44 -2.59
C VAL A 101 -0.44 9.94 -2.47
N LEU A 102 -1.68 10.42 -2.65
CA LEU A 102 -2.03 11.83 -2.57
C LEU A 102 -1.71 12.43 -1.19
N LEU A 103 -2.17 11.78 -0.12
CA LEU A 103 -1.95 12.28 1.25
C LEU A 103 -0.47 12.24 1.65
N THR A 104 0.28 11.24 1.17
CA THR A 104 1.73 11.17 1.39
C THR A 104 2.46 12.27 0.60
N ALA A 105 2.06 12.53 -0.63
CA ALA A 105 2.60 13.63 -1.44
C ALA A 105 2.31 15.00 -0.81
N ILE A 106 1.11 15.21 -0.28
CA ILE A 106 0.76 16.41 0.51
C ILE A 106 1.68 16.53 1.73
N THR A 107 1.94 15.43 2.43
CA THR A 107 2.84 15.44 3.59
C THR A 107 4.28 15.78 3.20
N LEU A 108 4.78 15.25 2.07
CA LEU A 108 6.09 15.64 1.53
C LEU A 108 6.13 17.12 1.13
N PHE A 109 5.06 17.62 0.51
CA PHE A 109 4.94 19.04 0.21
C PHE A 109 4.99 19.90 1.48
N GLN A 110 4.30 19.50 2.54
CA GLN A 110 4.39 20.15 3.85
C GLN A 110 5.82 20.15 4.41
N ILE A 111 6.56 19.06 4.24
CA ILE A 111 7.99 18.98 4.64
C ILE A 111 8.84 19.99 3.88
N MET A 112 8.53 20.26 2.60
CA MET A 112 9.30 21.22 1.81
C MET A 112 9.06 22.68 2.22
N ILE A 113 7.84 23.02 2.67
CA ILE A 113 7.42 24.41 2.92
C ILE A 113 7.47 24.84 4.40
N TYR A 114 7.30 23.93 5.35
CA TYR A 114 7.22 24.25 6.78
C TYR A 114 8.57 24.14 7.49
N ASP A 115 8.66 24.67 8.72
CA ASP A 115 9.88 24.57 9.51
C ASP A 115 10.24 23.11 9.80
N ARG A 116 11.45 22.73 9.37
CA ARG A 116 12.03 21.39 9.51
C ARG A 116 13.01 21.29 10.67
N GLY A 117 13.35 22.42 11.32
CA GLY A 117 14.47 22.49 12.26
C GLY A 117 15.75 21.94 11.62
N THR A 118 16.40 21.00 12.31
CA THR A 118 17.64 20.36 11.84
C THR A 118 17.41 19.04 11.09
N GLN A 119 16.16 18.57 10.98
CA GLN A 119 15.84 17.30 10.34
C GLN A 119 16.06 17.37 8.83
N LYS A 120 16.63 16.30 8.26
CA LYS A 120 16.87 16.14 6.83
C LYS A 120 16.52 14.70 6.43
N ILE A 121 16.27 14.50 5.15
CA ILE A 121 16.18 13.16 4.58
C ILE A 121 17.58 12.56 4.60
N SER A 122 17.73 11.34 5.11
CA SER A 122 19.02 10.67 5.16
C SER A 122 19.48 10.23 3.77
N LYS A 123 20.80 10.25 3.55
CA LYS A 123 21.40 9.72 2.32
C LYS A 123 21.09 8.24 2.12
N VAL A 124 20.89 7.50 3.23
CA VAL A 124 20.49 6.08 3.21
C VAL A 124 19.09 5.93 2.61
N ALA A 125 18.11 6.70 3.09
CA ALA A 125 16.75 6.65 2.53
C ALA A 125 16.72 7.03 1.05
N ILE A 126 17.45 8.07 0.64
CA ILE A 126 17.60 8.44 -0.78
C ILE A 126 18.23 7.30 -1.58
N GLY A 127 19.28 6.66 -1.05
CA GLY A 127 19.93 5.51 -1.69
C GLY A 127 18.98 4.32 -1.88
N ILE A 128 18.21 3.97 -0.85
CA ILE A 128 17.20 2.91 -0.91
C ILE A 128 16.14 3.22 -1.97
N VAL A 129 15.55 4.42 -1.93
CA VAL A 129 14.53 4.82 -2.90
C VAL A 129 15.08 4.82 -4.32
N SER A 130 16.27 5.37 -4.53
CA SER A 130 16.92 5.41 -5.85
C SER A 130 17.18 4.00 -6.38
N ALA A 131 17.75 3.11 -5.55
CA ALA A 131 18.01 1.73 -5.94
C ALA A 131 16.73 0.97 -6.32
N VAL A 132 15.65 1.17 -5.57
CA VAL A 132 14.35 0.53 -5.84
C VAL A 132 13.75 1.00 -7.16
N TRP A 133 13.73 2.31 -7.43
CA TRP A 133 13.19 2.84 -8.67
C TRP A 133 14.07 2.53 -9.89
N LEU A 134 15.39 2.52 -9.74
CA LEU A 134 16.31 2.06 -10.78
C LEU A 134 16.09 0.57 -11.07
N GLY A 135 15.96 -0.26 -10.03
CA GLY A 135 15.64 -1.68 -10.19
C GLY A 135 14.30 -1.90 -10.90
N ALA A 136 13.26 -1.15 -10.52
CA ALA A 136 11.96 -1.19 -11.20
C ALA A 136 12.06 -0.78 -12.68
N ALA A 137 12.88 0.24 -13.00
CA ALA A 137 13.12 0.65 -14.38
C ALA A 137 13.84 -0.46 -15.18
N VAL A 138 14.85 -1.12 -14.62
CA VAL A 138 15.49 -2.28 -15.25
C VAL A 138 14.48 -3.40 -15.48
N CYS A 139 13.66 -3.75 -14.49
CA CYS A 139 12.61 -4.76 -14.63
C CYS A 139 11.60 -4.40 -15.73
N PHE A 140 11.26 -3.12 -15.89
CA PHE A 140 10.40 -2.65 -16.98
C PHE A 140 11.01 -2.97 -18.36
N PHE A 141 12.28 -2.64 -18.57
CA PHE A 141 12.98 -2.93 -19.83
C PHE A 141 13.15 -4.44 -20.07
N VAL A 142 13.31 -5.24 -19.01
CA VAL A 142 13.34 -6.71 -19.11
C VAL A 142 11.98 -7.29 -19.51
N ALA A 143 10.89 -6.74 -18.97
CA ALA A 143 9.53 -7.21 -19.26
C ALA A 143 9.03 -6.78 -20.66
N LEU A 144 9.67 -5.77 -21.27
CA LEU A 144 9.20 -5.15 -22.51
C LEU A 144 9.21 -6.11 -23.72
N PRO A 145 10.29 -6.88 -24.02
CA PRO A 145 10.34 -7.75 -25.20
C PRO A 145 9.43 -8.97 -25.08
N SER A 146 9.28 -9.50 -23.86
CA SER A 146 8.47 -10.70 -23.58
C SER A 146 7.04 -10.38 -23.17
N HIS A 147 6.66 -9.09 -23.16
CA HIS A 147 5.37 -8.59 -22.68
C HIS A 147 4.96 -9.18 -21.30
N SER A 148 5.93 -9.42 -20.41
CA SER A 148 5.70 -10.11 -19.13
C SER A 148 5.15 -9.16 -18.06
N TRP A 149 4.00 -8.55 -18.34
CA TRP A 149 3.39 -7.49 -17.54
C TRP A 149 2.95 -7.96 -16.15
N LEU A 150 2.37 -9.16 -16.03
CA LEU A 150 1.98 -9.72 -14.73
C LEU A 150 3.20 -9.92 -13.82
N TRP A 151 4.32 -10.36 -14.38
CA TRP A 151 5.57 -10.48 -13.64
C TRP A 151 6.07 -9.12 -13.18
N LEU A 152 6.08 -8.12 -14.07
CA LEU A 152 6.49 -6.76 -13.74
C LEU A 152 5.66 -6.17 -12.59
N ILE A 153 4.33 -6.25 -12.64
CA ILE A 153 3.49 -5.72 -11.56
C ILE A 153 3.67 -6.50 -10.26
N SER A 154 4.02 -7.78 -10.33
CA SER A 154 4.37 -8.59 -9.15
C SER A 154 5.65 -8.08 -8.48
N ILE A 155 6.60 -7.51 -9.23
CA ILE A 155 7.77 -6.80 -8.65
C ILE A 155 7.31 -5.56 -7.86
N PHE A 156 6.38 -4.77 -8.38
CA PHE A 156 5.81 -3.64 -7.64
C PHE A 156 5.06 -4.07 -6.37
N ASN A 157 4.36 -5.21 -6.41
CA ASN A 157 3.73 -5.83 -5.24
C ASN A 157 4.78 -6.28 -4.20
N ALA A 158 5.93 -6.81 -4.63
CA ALA A 158 7.03 -7.15 -3.73
C ALA A 158 7.68 -5.89 -3.11
N ILE A 159 7.90 -4.84 -3.91
CA ILE A 159 8.46 -3.57 -3.43
C ILE A 159 7.59 -2.98 -2.31
N GLN A 160 6.26 -2.94 -2.47
CA GLN A 160 5.39 -2.33 -1.44
C GLN A 160 5.39 -3.15 -0.14
N VAL A 161 5.51 -4.47 -0.21
CA VAL A 161 5.67 -5.33 0.98
C VAL A 161 6.99 -5.02 1.67
N PHE A 162 8.10 -5.06 0.93
CA PHE A 162 9.44 -4.77 1.47
C PHE A 162 9.49 -3.40 2.14
N MET A 163 8.95 -2.38 1.47
CA MET A 163 8.87 -1.01 2.01
C MET A 163 8.02 -0.93 3.28
N THR A 164 6.94 -1.73 3.38
CA THR A 164 6.09 -1.76 4.58
C THR A 164 6.84 -2.26 5.81
N VAL A 165 7.74 -3.24 5.63
CA VAL A 165 8.57 -3.78 6.72
C VAL A 165 9.62 -2.76 7.17
N ILE A 166 10.35 -2.14 6.23
CA ILE A 166 11.49 -1.29 6.60
C ILE A 166 11.08 0.11 7.06
N LYS A 167 9.94 0.65 6.60
CA LYS A 167 9.59 2.06 6.82
C LYS A 167 9.41 2.44 8.28
N TYR A 168 9.03 1.52 9.16
CA TYR A 168 8.80 1.83 10.58
C TYR A 168 10.10 1.97 11.37
N ILE A 169 11.22 1.43 10.86
CA ILE A 169 12.51 1.43 11.56
C ILE A 169 13.00 2.87 11.85
N PRO A 170 13.07 3.79 10.87
CA PRO A 170 13.55 5.15 11.13
C PRO A 170 12.71 5.91 12.16
N GLN A 171 11.38 5.73 12.14
CA GLN A 171 10.49 6.39 13.11
C GLN A 171 10.65 5.78 14.50
N ALA A 172 10.77 4.46 14.62
CA ALA A 172 11.01 3.77 15.90
C ALA A 172 12.34 4.21 16.54
N CYS A 173 13.43 4.25 15.75
CA CYS A 173 14.72 4.72 16.22
C CYS A 173 14.68 6.20 16.66
N MET A 174 13.99 7.06 15.91
CA MET A 174 13.85 8.47 16.25
C MET A 174 13.06 8.66 17.56
N ASN A 175 11.96 7.93 17.73
CA ASN A 175 11.17 7.96 18.96
C ASN A 175 11.99 7.44 20.15
N PHE A 176 12.76 6.37 19.98
CA PHE A 176 13.63 5.83 21.03
C PHE A 176 14.73 6.80 21.44
N ALA A 177 15.33 7.51 20.48
CA ALA A 177 16.35 8.52 20.74
C ALA A 177 15.79 9.76 21.44
N ARG A 178 14.60 10.23 21.04
CA ARG A 178 13.94 11.39 21.63
C ARG A 178 13.25 11.11 22.97
N LYS A 179 13.04 9.84 23.32
CA LYS A 179 12.22 9.39 24.46
C LYS A 179 10.83 10.03 24.50
N SER A 180 10.31 10.43 23.34
CA SER A 180 9.02 11.11 23.17
C SER A 180 8.44 10.74 21.80
N THR A 181 7.12 10.54 21.78
CA THR A 181 6.31 10.34 20.57
C THR A 181 5.62 11.63 20.12
N ASP A 182 5.95 12.77 20.74
CA ASP A 182 5.37 14.07 20.40
C ASP A 182 5.69 14.44 18.95
N GLY A 183 4.62 14.59 18.16
CA GLY A 183 4.66 14.85 16.72
C GLY A 183 4.26 13.66 15.84
N PHE A 184 4.02 12.48 16.41
CA PHE A 184 3.53 11.29 15.70
C PHE A 184 2.13 10.86 16.20
N SER A 185 1.18 10.68 15.29
CA SER A 185 -0.20 10.29 15.65
C SER A 185 -0.29 8.79 15.99
N ILE A 186 -0.22 8.46 17.28
CA ILE A 186 -0.34 7.07 17.78
C ILE A 186 -1.74 6.49 17.54
N GLY A 187 -2.79 7.33 17.58
CA GLY A 187 -4.18 6.90 17.34
C GLY A 187 -4.42 6.25 15.98
N ASN A 188 -3.51 6.48 15.02
CA ASN A 188 -3.52 5.83 13.71
C ASN A 188 -3.31 4.31 13.79
N ILE A 189 -2.66 3.81 14.85
CA ILE A 189 -2.34 2.37 14.99
C ILE A 189 -3.62 1.53 15.14
N LEU A 190 -4.63 2.02 15.87
CA LEU A 190 -5.90 1.30 16.04
C LEU A 190 -6.72 1.25 14.73
N LEU A 191 -6.66 2.32 13.93
CA LEU A 191 -7.29 2.36 12.62
C LEU A 191 -6.54 1.51 11.59
N ASP A 192 -5.21 1.43 11.70
CA ASP A 192 -4.39 0.53 10.90
C ASP A 192 -4.74 -0.93 11.18
N PHE A 193 -4.91 -1.29 12.46
CA PHE A 193 -5.36 -2.62 12.91
C PHE A 193 -6.73 -2.97 12.33
N LEU A 194 -7.72 -2.11 12.53
CA LEU A 194 -9.09 -2.36 12.06
C LEU A 194 -9.13 -2.48 10.52
N GLY A 195 -8.40 -1.63 9.80
CA GLY A 195 -8.26 -1.74 8.36
C GLY A 195 -7.55 -3.02 7.93
N GLY A 196 -6.52 -3.47 8.66
CA GLY A 196 -5.82 -4.73 8.44
C GLY A 196 -6.73 -5.94 8.54
N CYS A 197 -7.49 -6.03 9.64
CA CYS A 197 -8.48 -7.09 9.87
C CYS A 197 -9.59 -7.09 8.81
N ALA A 198 -10.17 -5.92 8.50
CA ALA A 198 -11.23 -5.82 7.49
C ALA A 198 -10.71 -6.23 6.10
N ASN A 199 -9.50 -5.80 5.72
CA ASN A 199 -8.88 -6.16 4.46
C ASN A 199 -8.54 -7.67 4.37
N TYR A 200 -8.13 -8.29 5.48
CA TYR A 200 -7.92 -9.74 5.54
C TYR A 200 -9.25 -10.50 5.43
N GLY A 201 -10.28 -10.04 6.15
CA GLY A 201 -11.64 -10.59 6.08
C GLY A 201 -12.21 -10.52 4.66
N GLN A 202 -12.00 -9.41 3.95
CA GLN A 202 -12.36 -9.27 2.54
C GLN A 202 -11.74 -10.42 1.71
N MET A 203 -10.47 -10.75 1.94
CA MET A 203 -9.82 -11.85 1.22
C MET A 203 -10.39 -13.22 1.57
N VAL A 204 -10.69 -13.46 2.84
CA VAL A 204 -11.34 -14.70 3.32
C VAL A 204 -12.69 -14.90 2.65
N VAL A 205 -13.52 -13.87 2.58
CA VAL A 205 -14.87 -13.95 1.98
C VAL A 205 -14.79 -14.36 0.51
N GLN A 206 -13.88 -13.76 -0.27
CA GLN A 206 -13.69 -14.15 -1.67
C GLN A 206 -13.18 -15.60 -1.78
N SER A 207 -12.27 -16.03 -0.91
CA SER A 207 -11.80 -17.42 -0.93
C SER A 207 -12.88 -18.43 -0.57
N ILE A 208 -13.81 -18.08 0.33
CA ILE A 208 -14.98 -18.90 0.65
C ILE A 208 -15.91 -18.99 -0.57
N ASP A 209 -16.22 -17.86 -1.21
CA ASP A 209 -17.12 -17.84 -2.38
C ASP A 209 -16.55 -18.66 -3.56
N GLN A 210 -15.24 -18.57 -3.80
CA GLN A 210 -14.59 -19.26 -4.91
C GLN A 210 -14.16 -20.70 -4.59
N ASN A 211 -14.29 -21.13 -3.33
CA ASN A 211 -13.71 -22.36 -2.81
C ASN A 211 -12.21 -22.51 -3.21
N SER A 212 -11.47 -21.40 -3.14
CA SER A 212 -10.11 -21.27 -3.69
C SER A 212 -9.24 -20.32 -2.87
N TRP A 213 -7.99 -20.72 -2.64
CA TRP A 213 -6.98 -19.92 -1.93
C TRP A 213 -6.15 -19.04 -2.86
N VAL A 214 -6.41 -19.06 -4.17
CA VAL A 214 -5.67 -18.27 -5.18
C VAL A 214 -5.64 -16.79 -4.84
N ASN A 215 -6.72 -16.26 -4.26
CA ASN A 215 -6.77 -14.86 -3.82
C ASN A 215 -5.61 -14.49 -2.87
N PHE A 216 -5.22 -15.39 -1.96
CA PHE A 216 -4.17 -15.14 -0.96
C PHE A 216 -2.76 -15.10 -1.53
N TYR A 217 -2.42 -15.98 -2.47
CA TYR A 217 -1.09 -16.04 -3.07
C TYR A 217 -0.99 -15.30 -4.41
N GLY A 218 -2.10 -15.11 -5.11
CA GLY A 218 -2.23 -14.26 -6.30
C GLY A 218 -2.07 -12.77 -5.98
N ASN A 219 -2.36 -12.38 -4.73
CA ASN A 219 -2.05 -11.07 -4.17
C ASN A 219 -1.39 -11.19 -2.80
N ILE A 220 -0.22 -11.83 -2.75
CA ILE A 220 0.54 -12.02 -1.52
C ILE A 220 0.84 -10.70 -0.81
N GLY A 221 0.99 -9.61 -1.57
CA GLY A 221 1.22 -8.29 -0.99
C GLY A 221 0.04 -7.73 -0.21
N LYS A 222 -1.20 -8.04 -0.60
CA LYS A 222 -2.40 -7.68 0.18
C LYS A 222 -2.48 -8.53 1.45
N THR A 223 -2.19 -9.82 1.36
CA THR A 223 -2.10 -10.74 2.50
C THR A 223 -1.08 -10.25 3.55
N LEU A 224 0.16 -10.02 3.12
CA LEU A 224 1.23 -9.59 4.02
C LEU A 224 0.98 -8.18 4.57
N LEU A 225 0.40 -7.27 3.77
CA LEU A 225 0.03 -5.95 4.24
C LEU A 225 -1.00 -6.02 5.37
N SER A 226 -2.00 -6.89 5.24
CA SER A 226 -2.98 -7.13 6.29
C SER A 226 -2.35 -7.70 7.57
N LEU A 227 -1.39 -8.61 7.46
CA LEU A 227 -0.75 -9.22 8.63
C LEU A 227 0.26 -8.29 9.33
N VAL A 228 0.91 -7.39 8.59
CA VAL A 228 1.86 -6.42 9.16
C VAL A 228 1.14 -5.20 9.76
N ARG A 229 -0.11 -4.95 9.34
CA ARG A 229 -0.92 -3.81 9.80
C ARG A 229 -2.06 -4.18 10.75
N ALA A 230 -2.45 -5.46 10.81
CA ALA A 230 -3.20 -6.04 11.93
C ALA A 230 -2.24 -6.39 13.07
#